data_AF-A0AB34J6U1-F1
#
_entry.id   AF-A0AB34J6U1-F1
#
_cell.length_a   1.000
_cell.length_b   1.000
_cell.length_c   1.000
_cell.angle_alpha   90.00
_cell.angle_beta   90.00
_cell.angle_gamma   90.00
#
_symmetry.space_group_name_H-M   'P 1'
#
loop_
_entity.id
_entity.type
_entity.pdbx_description
1 polymer ?
#
loop_
_entity_poly.entity_id
_entity_poly.type
_entity_poly.pdbx_seq_one_letter_code
_entity_poly.pdbx_strand_id
1 'polypeptide(L)'
;MAASSEEDGVGGVLEDERLYGPVPDPLGVNMITPLEAFNVLSSESLLVLDVSASPQPRFPASAYCDRAAPLLQAAALARSHVLEEEPPDDLKTAAVLFDEEERALDVAQWLLEGRCSRVKCIEKRALVARYGFLFVRSIDQLPVYPTQITPGVFVGSAASANSAALDHLSITHVVSLLERDMKAPPGREHLLCRIPDEEDAQLFPVLVDSLRFIGQALAQDGRVLVHCERGASRSVSVVCAHLMSPTGGSMTLVDALCKVRAQRSCARPNGGFLRQLACLDMKELLEKVM
;
A
#
# COMPACT_ATOMS: atom_id res chain seq x y z
N MET A 1 0.23 -28.57 -37.34
CA MET A 1 0.00 -27.11 -37.28
C MET A 1 -1.00 -26.86 -36.16
N ALA A 2 -0.51 -26.56 -34.95
CA ALA A 2 -1.34 -26.18 -33.81
C ALA A 2 -0.45 -25.37 -32.86
N ALA A 3 -0.25 -24.11 -33.21
CA ALA A 3 0.45 -23.10 -32.43
C ALA A 3 -0.06 -21.74 -32.95
N SER A 4 -1.31 -21.42 -32.66
CA SER A 4 -1.89 -20.13 -33.07
C SER A 4 -3.16 -19.74 -32.27
N SER A 5 -3.34 -20.23 -31.04
CA SER A 5 -4.52 -19.86 -30.22
C SER A 5 -4.20 -19.35 -28.82
N GLU A 6 -2.93 -19.36 -28.40
CA GLU A 6 -2.51 -18.81 -27.10
C GLU A 6 -1.96 -17.38 -27.20
N GLU A 7 -1.35 -17.00 -28.33
CA GLU A 7 -0.83 -15.64 -28.54
C GLU A 7 -1.95 -14.58 -28.58
N ASP A 8 -3.13 -14.91 -29.11
CA ASP A 8 -4.28 -14.00 -29.18
C ASP A 8 -4.88 -13.67 -27.79
N GLY A 9 -4.75 -14.58 -26.82
CA GLY A 9 -5.26 -14.37 -25.46
C GLY A 9 -4.35 -13.48 -24.61
N VAL A 10 -3.03 -13.66 -24.74
CA VAL A 10 -2.03 -12.84 -24.03
C VAL A 10 -1.99 -11.42 -24.59
N GLY A 11 -2.06 -11.27 -25.91
CA GLY A 11 -2.11 -9.97 -26.58
C GLY A 11 -3.24 -9.10 -26.03
N GLY A 12 -4.44 -9.67 -25.91
CA GLY A 12 -5.60 -8.95 -25.36
C GLY A 12 -5.45 -8.52 -23.89
N VAL A 13 -4.73 -9.28 -23.06
CA VAL A 13 -4.45 -8.87 -21.67
C VAL A 13 -3.51 -7.67 -21.64
N LEU A 14 -2.45 -7.69 -22.45
CA LEU A 14 -1.43 -6.63 -22.47
C LEU A 14 -1.91 -5.33 -23.11
N GLU A 15 -3.00 -5.37 -23.87
CA GLU A 15 -3.68 -4.19 -24.43
C GLU A 15 -4.62 -3.50 -23.42
N ASP A 16 -4.90 -4.12 -22.26
CA ASP A 16 -5.76 -3.52 -21.25
C ASP A 16 -5.09 -2.28 -20.62
N GLU A 17 -5.64 -1.09 -20.90
CA GLU A 17 -5.10 0.18 -20.43
C GLU A 17 -5.00 0.27 -18.90
N ARG A 18 -5.79 -0.51 -18.15
CA ARG A 18 -5.73 -0.58 -16.68
C ARG A 18 -4.38 -1.13 -16.19
N LEU A 19 -3.63 -1.85 -17.04
CA LEU A 19 -2.26 -2.27 -16.76
C LEU A 19 -1.24 -1.13 -16.76
N TYR A 20 -1.56 0.04 -17.31
CA TYR A 20 -0.61 1.16 -17.44
C TYR A 20 -1.12 2.46 -16.83
N GLY A 21 -2.43 2.62 -16.70
CA GLY A 21 -3.06 3.81 -16.12
C GLY A 21 -3.09 3.84 -14.59
N PRO A 22 -3.31 5.02 -14.00
CA PRO A 22 -3.59 5.13 -12.57
C PRO A 22 -4.92 4.43 -12.25
N VAL A 23 -5.01 3.83 -11.06
CA VAL A 23 -6.28 3.33 -10.55
C VAL A 23 -7.14 4.54 -10.15
N PRO A 24 -8.41 4.63 -10.59
CA PRO A 24 -9.29 5.70 -10.18
C PRO A 24 -9.43 5.75 -8.65
N ASP A 25 -9.10 6.89 -8.04
CA ASP A 25 -9.42 7.18 -6.63
C ASP A 25 -10.77 7.93 -6.58
N PRO A 26 -11.82 7.38 -5.92
CA PRO A 26 -13.15 7.97 -5.92
C PRO A 26 -13.16 9.42 -5.44
N LEU A 27 -13.89 10.28 -6.17
CA LEU A 27 -14.15 11.66 -5.76
C LEU A 27 -15.15 11.71 -4.60
N GLY A 28 -15.14 12.81 -3.85
CA GLY A 28 -16.08 13.06 -2.76
C GLY A 28 -15.62 12.50 -1.42
N VAL A 29 -16.59 12.20 -0.54
CA VAL A 29 -16.34 11.69 0.81
C VAL A 29 -16.32 10.16 0.79
N ASN A 30 -15.25 9.57 1.30
CA ASN A 30 -15.10 8.12 1.42
C ASN A 30 -14.77 7.74 2.86
N MET A 31 -15.55 6.84 3.44
CA MET A 31 -15.19 6.16 4.69
C MET A 31 -14.19 5.07 4.35
N ILE A 32 -13.03 5.09 5.01
CA ILE A 32 -11.97 4.11 4.74
C ILE A 32 -11.65 3.27 5.97
N THR A 33 -11.23 2.03 5.73
CA THR A 33 -10.85 1.09 6.78
C THR A 33 -9.54 1.51 7.46
N PRO A 34 -9.24 1.02 8.68
CA PRO A 34 -7.96 1.29 9.33
C PRO A 34 -6.74 0.90 8.50
N LEU A 35 -6.85 -0.14 7.66
CA LEU A 35 -5.75 -0.59 6.79
C LEU A 35 -5.50 0.40 5.66
N GLU A 36 -6.56 0.88 4.99
CA GLU A 36 -6.45 1.91 3.96
C GLU A 36 -5.93 3.21 4.58
N ALA A 37 -6.41 3.57 5.78
CA ALA A 37 -5.93 4.73 6.52
C ALA A 37 -4.43 4.62 6.85
N PHE A 38 -3.95 3.45 7.27
CA PHE A 38 -2.52 3.21 7.47
C PHE A 38 -1.73 3.44 6.17
N ASN A 39 -2.16 2.86 5.06
CA ASN A 39 -1.46 3.01 3.78
C ASN A 39 -1.42 4.48 3.32
N VAL A 40 -2.54 5.18 3.41
CA VAL A 40 -2.65 6.60 3.03
C VAL A 40 -1.80 7.47 3.94
N LEU A 41 -1.99 7.40 5.26
CA LEU A 41 -1.30 8.27 6.21
C LEU A 41 0.21 8.01 6.31
N SER A 42 0.68 6.82 5.93
CA SER A 42 2.12 6.49 5.94
C SER A 42 2.85 6.76 4.63
N SER A 43 2.12 7.06 3.55
CA SER A 43 2.73 7.24 2.21
C SER A 43 2.37 8.54 1.52
N GLU A 44 1.31 9.23 1.95
CA GLU A 44 0.84 10.48 1.37
C GLU A 44 1.00 11.64 2.36
N SER A 45 1.46 12.78 1.84
CA SER A 45 1.46 14.05 2.57
C SER A 45 0.11 14.74 2.34
N LEU A 46 -0.81 14.60 3.30
CA LEU A 46 -2.20 15.05 3.22
C LEU A 46 -2.54 16.11 4.26
N LEU A 47 -3.57 16.91 3.95
CA LEU A 47 -4.25 17.72 4.97
C LEU A 47 -4.99 16.79 5.94
N VAL A 48 -4.56 16.70 7.20
CA VAL A 48 -5.23 15.87 8.22
C VAL A 48 -5.89 16.74 9.29
N LEU A 49 -7.21 16.67 9.39
CA LEU A 49 -7.98 17.31 10.46
C LEU A 49 -8.49 16.26 11.44
N ASP A 50 -8.45 16.56 12.74
CA ASP A 50 -8.94 15.69 13.80
C ASP A 50 -10.15 16.33 14.47
N VAL A 51 -11.33 15.76 14.22
CA VAL A 51 -12.63 16.26 14.73
C VAL A 51 -13.13 15.46 15.94
N SER A 52 -12.29 14.57 16.46
CA SER A 52 -12.64 13.66 17.56
C SER A 52 -12.94 14.42 18.85
N ALA A 53 -13.53 13.76 19.84
CA ALA A 53 -13.79 14.34 21.15
C ALA A 53 -12.52 14.59 21.97
N SER A 54 -11.45 13.84 21.70
CA SER A 54 -10.16 13.95 22.38
C SER A 54 -9.03 14.33 21.41
N PRO A 55 -8.21 15.34 21.75
CA PRO A 55 -7.03 15.70 20.95
C PRO A 55 -5.92 14.64 21.01
N GLN A 56 -5.97 13.72 22.00
CA GLN A 56 -4.98 12.66 22.17
C GLN A 56 -5.58 11.27 21.92
N PRO A 57 -4.78 10.34 21.35
CA PRO A 57 -3.44 10.56 20.80
C PRO A 57 -3.50 11.40 19.50
N ARG A 58 -2.43 12.16 19.20
CA ARG A 58 -2.36 13.03 18.00
C ARG A 58 -1.56 12.36 16.89
N PHE A 59 -2.08 12.37 15.66
CA PHE A 59 -1.31 12.00 14.48
C PHE A 59 -0.35 13.16 14.12
N PRO A 60 0.93 12.91 13.84
CA PRO A 60 1.86 13.96 13.44
C PRO A 60 1.33 14.72 12.21
N ALA A 61 1.59 16.02 12.13
CA ALA A 61 1.06 16.90 11.08
C ALA A 61 -0.48 17.02 10.97
N SER A 62 -1.26 16.43 11.91
CA SER A 62 -2.70 16.73 12.00
C SER A 62 -3.00 17.94 12.87
N ALA A 63 -4.12 18.61 12.64
CA ALA A 63 -4.63 19.66 13.52
C ALA A 63 -5.98 19.28 14.14
N TYR A 64 -6.10 19.51 15.45
CA TYR A 64 -7.32 19.24 16.21
C TYR A 64 -8.33 20.39 16.06
N CYS A 65 -9.58 20.03 15.79
CA CYS A 65 -10.70 20.96 15.72
C CYS A 65 -11.29 21.16 17.13
N ASP A 66 -10.91 22.25 17.78
CA ASP A 66 -11.35 22.58 19.14
C ASP A 66 -12.89 22.58 19.27
N ARG A 67 -13.40 21.76 20.18
CA ARG A 67 -14.83 21.63 20.49
C ARG A 67 -15.41 22.83 21.21
N ALA A 68 -14.58 23.72 21.78
CA ALA A 68 -15.05 24.96 22.38
C ALA A 68 -15.59 25.97 21.34
N ALA A 69 -15.22 25.81 20.05
CA ALA A 69 -15.66 26.65 18.96
C ALA A 69 -16.71 25.94 18.07
N PRO A 70 -17.51 26.70 17.30
CA PRO A 70 -18.35 26.14 16.23
C PRO A 70 -17.52 25.27 15.27
N LEU A 71 -18.05 24.10 14.89
CA LEU A 71 -17.32 23.06 14.16
C LEU A 71 -16.56 23.58 12.93
N LEU A 72 -17.24 24.30 12.03
CA LEU A 72 -16.63 24.79 10.80
C LEU A 72 -15.62 25.92 11.06
N GLN A 73 -15.78 26.70 12.13
CA GLN A 73 -14.79 27.70 12.54
C GLN A 73 -13.53 27.00 13.08
N ALA A 74 -13.70 25.97 13.91
CA ALA A 74 -12.59 25.15 14.41
C ALA A 74 -11.84 24.45 13.26
N ALA A 75 -12.58 23.88 12.30
CA ALA A 75 -12.00 23.25 11.11
C ALA A 75 -11.23 24.25 10.23
N ALA A 76 -11.74 25.47 10.06
CA ALA A 76 -11.03 26.52 9.33
C ALA A 76 -9.70 26.91 10.01
N LEU A 77 -9.69 27.07 11.33
CA LEU A 77 -8.48 27.36 12.10
C LEU A 77 -7.47 26.20 12.04
N ALA A 78 -7.94 24.97 12.25
CA ALA A 78 -7.12 23.76 12.18
C ALA A 78 -6.48 23.62 10.79
N ARG A 79 -7.26 23.84 9.73
CA ARG A 79 -6.75 23.83 8.35
C ARG A 79 -5.69 24.89 8.11
N SER A 80 -5.89 26.13 8.55
CA SER A 80 -4.88 27.18 8.40
C SER A 80 -3.59 26.81 9.14
N HIS A 81 -3.69 26.25 10.34
CA HIS A 81 -2.54 25.79 11.11
C HIS A 81 -1.71 24.73 10.37
N VAL A 82 -2.35 23.70 9.79
CA VAL A 82 -1.61 22.69 8.99
C VAL A 82 -0.91 23.33 7.80
N LEU A 83 -1.58 24.24 7.08
CA LEU A 83 -1.02 24.88 5.90
C LEU A 83 0.13 25.86 6.20
N GLU A 84 0.20 26.40 7.41
CA GLU A 84 1.24 27.33 7.86
C GLU A 84 2.47 26.61 8.40
N GLU A 85 2.28 25.53 9.17
CA GLU A 85 3.38 24.77 9.79
C GLU A 85 4.04 23.81 8.80
N GLU A 86 3.26 22.91 8.21
CA GLU A 86 3.74 21.84 7.32
C GLU A 86 2.71 21.60 6.20
N PRO A 87 2.73 22.42 5.14
CA PRO A 87 1.78 22.29 4.05
C PRO A 87 1.94 20.95 3.33
N PRO A 88 0.84 20.21 3.08
CA PRO A 88 0.90 18.92 2.41
C PRO A 88 1.17 19.07 0.91
N ASP A 89 1.78 18.05 0.31
CA ASP A 89 2.04 18.00 -1.13
C ASP A 89 0.73 17.90 -1.93
N ASP A 90 -0.25 17.13 -1.43
CA ASP A 90 -1.57 17.01 -2.03
C ASP A 90 -2.60 17.91 -1.31
N LEU A 91 -2.94 19.03 -1.96
CA LEU A 91 -3.98 19.95 -1.50
C LEU A 91 -5.39 19.57 -1.97
N LYS A 92 -5.53 18.53 -2.81
CA LYS A 92 -6.80 18.04 -3.37
C LYS A 92 -7.40 16.90 -2.55
N THR A 93 -6.59 16.24 -1.72
CA THR A 93 -7.03 15.14 -0.87
C THR A 93 -6.85 15.54 0.60
N ALA A 94 -7.87 15.29 1.41
CA ALA A 94 -7.80 15.50 2.85
C ALA A 94 -8.20 14.23 3.61
N ALA A 95 -7.74 14.11 4.85
CA ALA A 95 -8.15 13.09 5.79
C ALA A 95 -8.83 13.72 7.01
N VAL A 96 -9.91 13.11 7.48
CA VAL A 96 -10.64 13.54 8.67
C VAL A 96 -10.64 12.39 9.67
N LEU A 97 -9.93 12.56 10.79
CA LEU A 97 -9.95 11.62 11.92
C LEU A 97 -11.18 11.92 12.78
N PHE A 98 -11.99 10.91 13.10
CA PHE A 98 -13.23 11.09 13.84
C PHE A 98 -13.52 9.99 14.85
N ASP A 99 -14.38 10.30 15.82
CA ASP A 99 -15.09 9.34 16.67
C ASP A 99 -16.62 9.48 16.60
N GLU A 100 -17.11 10.60 16.05
CA GLU A 100 -18.51 10.87 15.73
C GLU A 100 -18.66 11.12 14.22
N GLU A 101 -19.37 10.22 13.54
CA GLU A 101 -19.48 10.21 12.06
C GLU A 101 -20.10 11.50 11.51
N GLU A 102 -21.16 12.01 12.14
CA GLU A 102 -21.90 13.20 11.69
C GLU A 102 -20.99 14.44 11.60
N ARG A 103 -20.14 14.67 12.63
CA ARG A 103 -19.16 15.77 12.61
C ARG A 103 -18.12 15.60 11.50
N ALA A 104 -17.73 14.36 11.22
CA ALA A 104 -16.78 14.06 10.16
C ALA A 104 -17.37 14.41 8.79
N LEU A 105 -18.64 14.04 8.55
CA LEU A 105 -19.36 14.34 7.32
C LEU A 105 -19.54 15.84 7.09
N ASP A 106 -19.89 16.61 8.14
CA ASP A 106 -20.01 18.07 8.04
C ASP A 106 -18.68 18.73 7.62
N VAL A 107 -17.57 18.34 8.27
CA VAL A 107 -16.24 18.86 7.92
C VAL A 107 -15.78 18.38 6.56
N ALA A 108 -16.07 17.13 6.20
CA ALA A 108 -15.72 16.58 4.90
C ALA A 108 -16.46 17.30 3.77
N GLN A 109 -17.76 17.58 3.95
CA GLN A 109 -18.55 18.33 2.99
C GLN A 109 -18.03 19.76 2.84
N TRP A 110 -17.70 20.44 3.94
CA TRP A 110 -17.09 21.76 3.92
C TRP A 110 -15.73 21.78 3.20
N LEU A 111 -14.89 20.74 3.39
CA LEU A 111 -13.61 20.60 2.68
C LEU A 111 -13.80 20.45 1.16
N LEU A 112 -14.83 19.70 0.73
CA LEU A 112 -15.19 19.50 -0.68
C LEU A 112 -15.71 20.78 -1.35
N GLU A 113 -16.53 21.55 -0.63
CA GLU A 113 -17.00 22.87 -1.10
C GLU A 113 -15.85 23.88 -1.23
N GLY A 114 -14.75 23.64 -0.52
CA GLY A 114 -13.52 24.40 -0.61
C GLY A 114 -12.63 24.00 -1.79
N ARG A 115 -11.45 23.46 -1.48
CA ARG A 115 -10.40 23.15 -2.48
C ARG A 115 -10.14 21.65 -2.66
N CYS A 116 -10.69 20.81 -1.79
CA CYS A 116 -10.51 19.37 -1.84
C CYS A 116 -11.47 18.76 -2.87
N SER A 117 -11.02 17.75 -3.60
CA SER A 117 -11.87 16.92 -4.46
C SER A 117 -12.14 15.54 -3.85
N ARG A 118 -11.37 15.17 -2.81
CA ARG A 118 -11.43 13.88 -2.12
C ARG A 118 -11.26 14.11 -0.63
N VAL A 119 -12.10 13.47 0.18
CA VAL A 119 -11.97 13.45 1.64
C VAL A 119 -12.09 12.02 2.14
N LYS A 120 -11.06 11.57 2.85
CA LYS A 120 -10.99 10.24 3.44
C LYS A 120 -11.32 10.34 4.93
N CYS A 121 -12.48 9.84 5.34
CA CYS A 121 -12.92 9.83 6.72
C CYS A 121 -12.44 8.55 7.42
N ILE A 122 -11.80 8.71 8.57
CA ILE A 122 -11.07 7.66 9.27
C ILE A 122 -11.51 7.62 10.73
N GLU A 123 -12.03 6.46 11.16
CA GLU A 123 -12.42 6.25 12.55
C GLU A 123 -11.15 6.13 13.42
N LYS A 124 -10.91 7.14 14.25
CA LYS A 124 -9.65 7.35 14.98
C LYS A 124 -9.39 6.21 15.95
N ARG A 125 -10.41 5.70 16.64
CA ARG A 125 -10.23 4.68 17.67
C ARG A 125 -9.76 3.35 17.07
N ALA A 126 -10.34 2.89 15.96
CA ALA A 126 -9.88 1.68 15.28
C ALA A 126 -8.50 1.87 14.64
N LEU A 127 -8.20 3.06 14.10
CA LEU A 127 -6.87 3.37 13.61
C LEU A 127 -5.83 3.27 14.73
N VAL A 128 -6.06 3.92 15.87
CA VAL A 128 -5.15 3.89 17.04
C VAL A 128 -5.02 2.47 17.59
N ALA A 129 -6.11 1.71 17.69
CA ALA A 129 -6.10 0.36 18.22
C ALA A 129 -5.19 -0.59 17.42
N ARG A 130 -5.08 -0.38 16.11
CA ARG A 130 -4.32 -1.26 15.21
C ARG A 130 -2.96 -0.69 14.79
N TYR A 131 -2.85 0.63 14.68
CA TYR A 131 -1.71 1.35 14.14
C TYR A 131 -1.31 2.53 15.04
N GLY A 132 -1.44 2.36 16.36
CA GLY A 132 -1.10 3.39 17.36
C GLY A 132 0.35 3.90 17.28
N PHE A 133 1.26 3.12 16.69
CA PHE A 133 2.63 3.53 16.39
C PHE A 133 2.73 4.66 15.34
N LEU A 134 1.64 5.02 14.64
CA LEU A 134 1.59 6.21 13.79
C LEU A 134 1.45 7.50 14.60
N PHE A 135 0.97 7.43 15.84
CA PHE A 135 0.68 8.59 16.68
C PHE A 135 1.90 8.98 17.52
N VAL A 136 2.99 9.28 16.81
CA VAL A 136 4.27 9.76 17.37
C VAL A 136 4.28 11.28 17.52
N ARG A 137 5.37 11.84 18.07
CA ARG A 137 5.47 13.28 18.33
C ARG A 137 5.66 14.14 17.08
N SER A 138 6.35 13.61 16.06
CA SER A 138 6.70 14.33 14.83
C SER A 138 6.79 13.37 13.64
N ILE A 139 6.48 13.87 12.44
CA ILE A 139 6.45 13.09 11.21
C ILE A 139 7.83 12.51 10.85
N ASP A 140 8.92 13.23 11.16
CA ASP A 140 10.31 12.79 10.94
C ASP A 140 10.69 11.55 11.74
N GLN A 141 9.90 11.20 12.76
CA GLN A 141 10.11 10.00 13.57
C GLN A 141 9.44 8.76 12.97
N LEU A 142 8.58 8.92 11.96
CA LEU A 142 7.98 7.79 11.28
C LEU A 142 9.03 7.12 10.38
N PRO A 143 9.29 5.81 10.55
CA PRO A 143 10.08 5.09 9.57
C PRO A 143 9.34 5.05 8.23
N VAL A 144 10.09 4.80 7.16
CA VAL A 144 9.47 4.48 5.87
C VAL A 144 8.73 3.15 6.01
N TYR A 145 7.41 3.15 5.88
CA TYR A 145 6.60 1.94 5.98
C TYR A 145 6.40 1.28 4.61
N PRO A 146 6.30 -0.06 4.56
CA PRO A 146 5.77 -0.74 3.40
C PRO A 146 4.24 -0.65 3.35
N THR A 147 3.67 -0.80 2.16
CA THR A 147 2.23 -0.79 1.93
C THR A 147 1.64 -2.18 2.16
N GLN A 148 0.56 -2.30 2.91
CA GLN A 148 -0.15 -3.58 3.04
C GLN A 148 -1.12 -3.79 1.88
N ILE A 149 -0.99 -4.93 1.16
CA ILE A 149 -1.83 -5.25 -0.02
C ILE A 149 -2.99 -6.19 0.35
N THR A 150 -2.69 -7.20 1.16
CA THR A 150 -3.64 -8.16 1.72
C THR A 150 -3.27 -8.44 3.19
N PRO A 151 -4.14 -9.07 3.99
CA PRO A 151 -3.78 -9.53 5.33
C PRO A 151 -2.45 -10.30 5.32
N GLY A 152 -1.43 -9.79 6.00
CA GLY A 152 -0.13 -10.45 6.13
C GLY A 152 0.88 -10.19 5.00
N VAL A 153 0.50 -9.61 3.85
CA VAL A 153 1.42 -9.37 2.72
C VAL A 153 1.61 -7.89 2.46
N PHE A 154 2.88 -7.48 2.43
CA PHE A 154 3.30 -6.10 2.26
C PHE A 154 4.23 -5.93 1.05
N VAL A 155 4.12 -4.78 0.38
CA VAL A 155 5.02 -4.37 -0.71
C VAL A 155 5.79 -3.12 -0.30
N GLY A 156 7.10 -3.13 -0.51
CA GLY A 156 7.96 -2.03 -0.08
C GLY A 156 9.16 -1.75 -0.99
N SER A 157 9.82 -0.63 -0.72
CA SER A 157 11.15 -0.27 -1.23
C SER A 157 12.26 -0.74 -0.29
N ALA A 158 13.53 -0.59 -0.68
CA ALA A 158 14.66 -0.93 0.18
C ALA A 158 14.63 -0.12 1.49
N ALA A 159 14.17 1.13 1.45
CA ALA A 159 14.04 1.98 2.63
C ALA A 159 12.98 1.47 3.63
N SER A 160 11.96 0.75 3.15
CA SER A 160 10.91 0.19 4.01
C SER A 160 11.30 -1.10 4.74
N ALA A 161 12.42 -1.72 4.36
CA ALA A 161 12.99 -2.89 5.04
C ALA A 161 13.86 -2.45 6.23
N ASN A 162 13.34 -1.57 7.09
CA ASN A 162 14.01 -1.05 8.28
C ASN A 162 13.43 -1.66 9.56
N SER A 163 14.25 -1.80 10.62
CA SER A 163 13.85 -2.49 11.85
C SER A 163 12.59 -1.94 12.49
N ALA A 164 12.44 -0.61 12.57
CA ALA A 164 11.27 0.02 13.20
C ALA A 164 9.97 -0.34 12.48
N ALA A 165 9.93 -0.23 11.16
CA ALA A 165 8.75 -0.62 10.37
C ALA A 165 8.47 -2.14 10.50
N LEU A 166 9.52 -2.97 10.47
CA LEU A 166 9.39 -4.42 10.64
C LEU A 166 8.86 -4.80 12.03
N ASP A 167 9.24 -4.08 13.08
CA ASP A 167 8.77 -4.31 14.45
C ASP A 167 7.33 -3.83 14.62
N HIS A 168 7.02 -2.59 14.23
CA HIS A 168 5.69 -2.00 14.30
C HIS A 168 4.63 -2.83 13.58
N LEU A 169 4.97 -3.35 12.40
CA LEU A 169 4.07 -4.18 11.60
C LEU A 169 4.16 -5.67 11.93
N SER A 170 4.99 -6.06 12.90
CA SER A 170 5.21 -7.47 13.27
C SER A 170 5.56 -8.33 12.05
N ILE A 171 6.42 -7.82 11.17
CA ILE A 171 6.90 -8.53 9.99
C ILE A 171 7.93 -9.56 10.44
N THR A 172 7.61 -10.82 10.13
CA THR A 172 8.38 -12.02 10.48
C THR A 172 9.26 -12.52 9.34
N HIS A 173 8.85 -12.26 8.10
CA HIS A 173 9.44 -12.83 6.90
C HIS A 173 9.72 -11.71 5.89
N VAL A 174 10.86 -11.76 5.22
CA VAL A 174 11.25 -10.75 4.22
C VAL A 174 11.73 -11.42 2.94
N VAL A 175 11.15 -11.03 1.80
CA VAL A 175 11.60 -11.36 0.45
C VAL A 175 12.26 -10.11 -0.14
N SER A 176 13.56 -10.18 -0.40
CA SER A 176 14.34 -9.10 -1.01
C SER A 176 14.68 -9.44 -2.46
N LEU A 177 14.22 -8.61 -3.39
CA LEU A 177 14.46 -8.73 -4.83
C LEU A 177 15.44 -7.64 -5.25
N LEU A 178 16.74 -7.92 -5.15
CA LEU A 178 17.82 -6.93 -5.28
C LEU A 178 18.97 -7.47 -6.14
N GLU A 179 19.73 -6.59 -6.77
CA GLU A 179 20.94 -6.96 -7.54
C GLU A 179 22.21 -7.01 -6.69
N ARG A 180 22.13 -6.55 -5.44
CA ARG A 180 23.24 -6.48 -4.50
C ARG A 180 23.02 -7.41 -3.32
N ASP A 181 24.11 -7.67 -2.62
CA ASP A 181 24.06 -8.38 -1.35
C ASP A 181 23.37 -7.54 -0.28
N MET A 182 22.60 -8.22 0.56
CA MET A 182 21.90 -7.65 1.70
C MET A 182 22.01 -8.63 2.86
N LYS A 183 22.30 -8.09 4.04
CA LYS A 183 22.22 -8.88 5.27
C LYS A 183 20.75 -9.10 5.62
N ALA A 184 20.44 -10.30 6.10
CA ALA A 184 19.11 -10.61 6.60
C ALA A 184 18.68 -9.61 7.69
N PRO A 185 17.45 -9.08 7.62
CA PRO A 185 16.90 -8.25 8.68
C PRO A 185 16.92 -9.00 10.02
N PRO A 186 17.41 -8.40 11.12
CA PRO A 186 17.56 -9.10 12.39
C PRO A 186 16.26 -9.72 12.92
N GLY A 187 16.33 -11.01 13.27
CA GLY A 187 15.21 -11.76 13.85
C GLY A 187 14.09 -12.10 12.87
N ARG A 188 14.34 -12.01 11.55
CA ARG A 188 13.38 -12.37 10.50
C ARG A 188 13.92 -13.49 9.65
N GLU A 189 13.02 -14.34 9.17
CA GLU A 189 13.34 -15.23 8.06
C GLU A 189 13.52 -14.40 6.79
N HIS A 190 14.52 -14.73 5.98
CA HIS A 190 14.92 -13.92 4.85
C HIS A 190 15.19 -14.75 3.61
N LEU A 191 14.51 -14.39 2.52
CA LEU A 191 14.79 -14.88 1.18
C LEU A 191 15.37 -13.73 0.34
N LEU A 192 16.60 -13.88 -0.13
CA LEU A 192 17.23 -12.97 -1.07
C LEU A 192 17.20 -13.57 -2.48
N CYS A 193 16.41 -12.98 -3.37
CA CYS A 193 16.37 -13.32 -4.79
C CYS A 193 17.15 -12.28 -5.59
N ARG A 194 18.25 -12.69 -6.24
CA ARG A 194 19.03 -11.81 -7.10
C ARG A 194 18.42 -11.72 -8.49
N ILE A 195 17.80 -10.59 -8.82
CA ILE A 195 17.17 -10.35 -10.11
C ILE A 195 17.28 -8.86 -10.53
N PRO A 196 17.80 -8.57 -11.74
CA PRO A 196 17.80 -7.21 -12.28
C PRO A 196 16.39 -6.76 -12.66
N ASP A 197 16.18 -5.44 -12.69
CA ASP A 197 14.89 -4.85 -13.10
C ASP A 197 14.82 -4.61 -14.62
N GLU A 198 15.20 -5.63 -15.38
CA GLU A 198 15.34 -5.57 -16.84
C GLU A 198 14.25 -6.44 -17.49
N GLU A 199 13.87 -6.13 -18.73
CA GLU A 199 12.75 -6.80 -19.40
C GLU A 199 13.06 -8.25 -19.83
N ASP A 200 14.34 -8.60 -19.97
CA ASP A 200 14.82 -9.94 -20.33
C ASP A 200 15.15 -10.82 -19.10
N ALA A 201 15.11 -10.24 -17.90
CA ALA A 201 15.33 -10.95 -16.65
C ALA A 201 14.27 -12.05 -16.43
N GLN A 202 14.71 -13.23 -16.02
CA GLN A 202 13.85 -14.41 -15.86
C GLN A 202 13.12 -14.38 -14.52
N LEU A 203 11.82 -14.11 -14.54
CA LEU A 203 10.99 -13.97 -13.35
C LEU A 203 10.58 -15.33 -12.76
N PHE A 204 10.36 -16.35 -13.61
CA PHE A 204 9.77 -17.63 -13.18
C PHE A 204 10.51 -18.33 -12.02
N PRO A 205 11.85 -18.49 -12.02
CA PRO A 205 12.56 -19.11 -10.89
C PRO A 205 12.37 -18.31 -9.58
N VAL A 206 12.36 -16.99 -9.70
CA VAL A 206 12.13 -16.09 -8.56
C VAL A 206 10.70 -16.23 -8.01
N LEU A 207 9.70 -16.44 -8.87
CA LEU A 207 8.32 -16.71 -8.43
C LEU A 207 8.23 -18.01 -7.65
N VAL A 208 8.86 -19.09 -8.12
CA VAL A 208 8.85 -20.40 -7.44
C VAL A 208 9.31 -20.26 -5.99
N ASP A 209 10.48 -19.66 -5.77
CA ASP A 209 11.05 -19.53 -4.43
C ASP A 209 10.26 -18.54 -3.57
N SER A 210 9.84 -17.41 -4.16
CA SER A 210 9.11 -16.38 -3.42
C SER A 210 7.72 -16.85 -2.99
N LEU A 211 6.95 -17.51 -3.88
CA LEU A 211 5.61 -17.99 -3.54
C LEU A 211 5.66 -19.14 -2.52
N ARG A 212 6.66 -20.03 -2.60
CA ARG A 212 6.89 -21.05 -1.58
C ARG A 212 7.12 -20.41 -0.21
N PHE A 213 8.02 -19.43 -0.15
CA PHE A 213 8.36 -18.72 1.08
C PHE A 213 7.17 -17.93 1.64
N ILE A 214 6.43 -17.20 0.79
CA ILE A 214 5.21 -16.48 1.18
C ILE A 214 4.15 -17.46 1.71
N GLY A 215 3.91 -18.57 1.01
CA GLY A 215 2.92 -19.57 1.41
C GLY A 215 3.24 -20.21 2.76
N GLN A 216 4.50 -20.59 2.98
CA GLN A 216 4.96 -21.15 4.25
C GLN A 216 4.82 -20.16 5.40
N ALA A 217 5.20 -18.90 5.18
CA ALA A 217 5.08 -17.84 6.18
C ALA A 217 3.61 -17.61 6.58
N LEU A 218 2.72 -17.46 5.60
CA LEU A 218 1.30 -17.22 5.84
C LEU A 218 0.61 -18.41 6.53
N ALA A 219 1.01 -19.64 6.21
CA ALA A 219 0.50 -20.85 6.87
C ALA A 219 0.87 -20.94 8.37
N GLN A 220 1.84 -20.14 8.82
CA GLN A 220 2.30 -20.05 10.21
C GLN A 220 1.87 -18.74 10.88
N ASP A 221 0.81 -18.08 10.36
CA ASP A 221 0.34 -16.77 10.80
C ASP A 221 1.42 -15.66 10.73
N GLY A 222 2.45 -15.89 9.91
CA GLY A 222 3.52 -14.94 9.65
C GLY A 222 3.04 -13.76 8.80
N ARG A 223 3.80 -12.67 8.89
CA ARG A 223 3.63 -11.48 8.03
C ARG A 223 4.89 -11.28 7.18
N VAL A 224 4.67 -11.03 5.89
CA VAL A 224 5.70 -11.04 4.84
C VAL A 224 5.84 -9.65 4.21
N LEU A 225 7.07 -9.12 4.21
CA LEU A 225 7.44 -8.00 3.36
C LEU A 225 8.10 -8.49 2.08
N VAL A 226 7.54 -8.14 0.93
CA VAL A 226 8.18 -8.30 -0.37
C VAL A 226 8.67 -6.94 -0.84
N HIS A 227 9.99 -6.77 -0.96
CA HIS A 227 10.56 -5.50 -1.38
C HIS A 227 11.63 -5.63 -2.46
N CYS A 228 11.83 -4.56 -3.21
CA CYS A 228 12.94 -4.39 -4.14
C CYS A 228 13.56 -3.00 -3.92
N GLU A 229 14.29 -2.47 -4.91
CA GLU A 229 14.91 -1.15 -4.76
C GLU A 229 13.88 -0.04 -4.49
N ARG A 230 12.94 0.12 -5.42
CA ARG A 230 11.93 1.20 -5.41
C ARG A 230 10.57 0.73 -4.92
N GLY A 231 10.37 -0.58 -4.82
CA GLY A 231 9.06 -1.16 -4.53
C GLY A 231 8.04 -0.94 -5.63
N ALA A 232 8.48 -0.89 -6.89
CA ALA A 232 7.63 -0.54 -8.04
C ALA A 232 7.46 -1.70 -9.04
N SER A 233 8.54 -2.44 -9.34
CA SER A 233 8.53 -3.43 -10.43
C SER A 233 8.71 -4.86 -9.92
N ARG A 234 9.93 -5.27 -9.54
CA ARG A 234 10.23 -6.65 -9.08
C ARG A 234 9.31 -7.16 -7.95
N SER A 235 9.21 -6.42 -6.85
CA SER A 235 8.38 -6.82 -5.69
C SER A 235 6.89 -6.83 -6.01
N VAL A 236 6.43 -5.87 -6.82
CA VAL A 236 5.05 -5.84 -7.31
C VAL A 236 4.76 -7.07 -8.18
N SER A 237 5.70 -7.47 -9.04
CA SER A 237 5.54 -8.63 -9.91
C SER A 237 5.35 -9.92 -9.11
N VAL A 238 6.14 -10.11 -8.06
CA VAL A 238 6.00 -11.25 -7.14
C VAL A 238 4.66 -11.22 -6.41
N VAL A 239 4.24 -10.06 -5.90
CA VAL A 239 2.94 -9.96 -5.20
C VAL A 239 1.76 -10.12 -6.14
N CYS A 240 1.83 -9.65 -7.39
CA CYS A 240 0.82 -9.94 -8.41
C CYS A 240 0.71 -11.46 -8.64
N ALA A 241 1.83 -12.16 -8.84
CA ALA A 241 1.82 -13.61 -8.99
C ALA A 241 1.23 -14.34 -7.75
N HIS A 242 1.51 -13.84 -6.54
CA HIS A 242 0.87 -14.35 -5.32
C HIS A 242 -0.66 -14.16 -5.37
N LEU A 243 -1.17 -12.97 -5.72
CA LEU A 243 -2.60 -12.69 -5.83
C LEU A 243 -3.30 -13.51 -6.93
N MET A 244 -2.57 -13.81 -8.02
CA MET A 244 -3.04 -14.69 -9.09
C MET A 244 -3.08 -16.17 -8.67
N SER A 245 -2.33 -16.55 -7.63
CA SER A 245 -2.33 -17.92 -7.12
C SER A 245 -3.62 -18.26 -6.38
N PRO A 246 -4.00 -19.55 -6.28
CA PRO A 246 -5.14 -20.00 -5.48
C PRO A 246 -5.06 -19.55 -4.01
N THR A 247 -3.85 -19.51 -3.45
CA THR A 247 -3.64 -19.06 -2.07
C THR A 247 -3.81 -17.55 -1.89
N GLY A 248 -3.70 -16.76 -2.96
CA GLY A 248 -3.84 -15.30 -2.93
C GLY A 248 -5.16 -14.76 -3.48
N GLY A 249 -6.05 -15.64 -3.96
CA GLY A 249 -7.41 -15.29 -4.38
C GLY A 249 -7.72 -15.49 -5.87
N SER A 250 -6.84 -16.13 -6.65
CA SER A 250 -7.08 -16.49 -8.06
C SER A 250 -7.46 -15.29 -8.95
N MET A 251 -6.82 -14.13 -8.73
CA MET A 251 -7.11 -12.92 -9.51
C MET A 251 -6.55 -13.00 -10.93
N THR A 252 -7.16 -12.27 -11.87
CA THR A 252 -6.50 -11.98 -13.15
C THR A 252 -5.29 -11.07 -12.93
N LEU A 253 -4.33 -11.03 -13.86
CA LEU A 253 -3.20 -10.09 -13.78
C LEU A 253 -3.68 -8.64 -13.65
N VAL A 254 -4.71 -8.27 -14.41
CA VAL A 254 -5.26 -6.90 -14.40
C VAL A 254 -5.83 -6.58 -13.01
N ASP A 255 -6.64 -7.47 -12.44
CA ASP A 255 -7.24 -7.26 -11.12
C ASP A 255 -6.19 -7.25 -10.01
N ALA A 256 -5.20 -8.14 -10.08
CA ALA A 256 -4.09 -8.20 -9.14
C ALA A 256 -3.29 -6.88 -9.14
N LEU A 257 -2.92 -6.38 -10.33
CA LEU A 257 -2.16 -5.14 -10.44
C LEU A 257 -3.00 -3.91 -10.04
N CYS A 258 -4.28 -3.87 -10.41
CA CYS A 258 -5.22 -2.83 -9.95
C CYS A 258 -5.33 -2.82 -8.42
N LYS A 259 -5.44 -3.99 -7.79
CA LYS A 259 -5.48 -4.12 -6.33
C LYS A 259 -4.21 -3.61 -5.67
N VAL A 260 -3.03 -3.95 -6.21
CA VAL A 260 -1.76 -3.44 -5.68
C VAL A 260 -1.68 -1.92 -5.85
N ARG A 261 -2.02 -1.40 -7.03
CA ARG A 261 -1.97 0.04 -7.33
C ARG A 261 -2.93 0.88 -6.51
N ALA A 262 -4.10 0.35 -6.18
CA ALA A 262 -5.08 1.03 -5.32
C ALA A 262 -4.50 1.37 -3.94
N GLN A 263 -3.52 0.59 -3.47
CA GLN A 263 -2.84 0.84 -2.21
C GLN A 263 -1.44 1.45 -2.39
N ARG A 264 -0.80 1.19 -3.54
CA ARG A 264 0.56 1.62 -3.86
C ARG A 264 0.63 2.18 -5.28
N SER A 265 0.32 3.46 -5.43
CA SER A 265 0.19 4.15 -6.74
C SER A 265 1.43 4.05 -7.64
N CYS A 266 2.62 3.90 -7.07
CA CYS A 266 3.88 3.75 -7.82
C CYS A 266 4.12 2.34 -8.39
N ALA A 267 3.22 1.39 -8.14
CA ALA A 267 3.32 0.02 -8.66
C ALA A 267 3.28 0.00 -10.20
N ARG A 268 4.37 -0.43 -10.80
CA ARG A 268 4.60 -0.46 -12.25
C ARG A 268 5.67 -1.49 -12.58
N PRO A 269 5.30 -2.79 -12.69
CA PRO A 269 6.17 -3.80 -13.29
C PRO A 269 6.71 -3.34 -14.65
N ASN A 270 7.95 -3.73 -14.97
CA ASN A 270 8.49 -3.50 -16.31
C ASN A 270 7.74 -4.34 -17.36
N GLY A 271 7.89 -3.99 -18.64
CA GLY A 271 7.14 -4.63 -19.73
C GLY A 271 7.43 -6.13 -19.85
N GLY A 272 8.67 -6.54 -19.61
CA GLY A 272 9.07 -7.95 -19.61
C GLY A 272 8.41 -8.78 -18.52
N PHE A 273 8.33 -8.25 -17.30
CA PHE A 273 7.63 -8.91 -16.20
C PHE A 273 6.12 -8.95 -16.42
N LEU A 274 5.50 -7.91 -16.99
CA LEU A 274 4.08 -7.97 -17.38
C LEU A 274 3.82 -9.08 -18.41
N ARG A 275 4.67 -9.19 -19.45
CA ARG A 275 4.56 -10.27 -20.44
C ARG A 275 4.70 -11.65 -19.78
N GLN A 276 5.70 -11.83 -18.93
CA GLN A 276 5.91 -13.10 -18.22
C GLN A 276 4.75 -13.45 -17.29
N LEU A 277 4.15 -12.46 -16.61
CA LEU A 277 2.97 -12.67 -15.77
C LEU A 277 1.71 -12.96 -16.60
N ALA A 278 1.54 -12.31 -17.76
CA ALA A 278 0.39 -12.53 -18.64
C ALA A 278 0.42 -13.93 -19.27
N CYS A 279 1.61 -14.46 -19.56
CA CYS A 279 1.83 -15.82 -20.06
C CYS A 279 2.01 -16.87 -18.94
N LEU A 280 1.84 -16.50 -17.67
CA LEU A 280 2.19 -17.38 -16.56
C LEU A 280 1.23 -18.56 -16.45
N ASP A 281 1.72 -19.78 -16.68
CA ASP A 281 0.99 -20.99 -16.31
C ASP A 281 1.04 -21.18 -14.79
N MET A 282 -0.05 -20.79 -14.13
CA MET A 282 -0.18 -20.93 -12.68
C MET A 282 -0.13 -22.38 -12.22
N LYS A 283 -0.56 -23.35 -13.02
CA LYS A 283 -0.51 -24.77 -12.64
C LYS A 283 0.94 -25.25 -12.62
N GLU A 284 1.69 -24.96 -13.68
CA GLU A 284 3.13 -25.29 -13.73
C GLU A 284 3.90 -24.64 -12.57
N LEU A 285 3.61 -23.37 -12.28
CA LEU A 285 4.24 -22.67 -11.17
C LEU A 285 3.98 -23.37 -9.84
N LEU A 286 2.73 -23.75 -9.56
CA LEU A 286 2.35 -24.38 -8.30
C LEU A 286 2.90 -25.80 -8.16
N GLU A 287 3.01 -26.56 -9.24
CA GLU A 287 3.67 -27.88 -9.24
C GLU A 287 5.13 -27.80 -8.78
N LYS A 288 5.80 -26.66 -9.03
CA LYS A 288 7.19 -26.43 -8.59
C LYS A 288 7.28 -25.78 -7.20
N VAL A 289 6.21 -25.16 -6.71
CA VAL A 289 6.16 -24.55 -5.38
C VAL A 289 5.98 -25.61 -4.28
N MET A 290 5.15 -26.63 -4.54
CA MET A 290 4.93 -27.79 -3.65
C MET A 290 6.18 -28.64 -3.45
#